data_AF-A0A954CR92-F1
#
_entry.id   AF-A0A954CR92-F1
#
_cell.length_a   1.000
_cell.length_b   1.000
_cell.length_c   1.000
_cell.angle_alpha   90.00
_cell.angle_beta   90.00
_cell.angle_gamma   90.00
#
_symmetry.space_group_name_H-M   'P 1'
#
loop_
_entity.id
_entity.type
_entity.pdbx_description
1 polymer ?
#
loop_
_entity_poly.entity_id
_entity_poly.type
_entity_poly.pdbx_seq_one_letter_code
_entity_poly.pdbx_strand_id
1 'polypeptide(L)'
;LSKWCGAGGWRLGTFTFPRELRWLLDAMASVASETYTSTSAPIQYAAVRAFRGGPEIERYLWRSRKVLHALGNWIADKLNDAAIRTLKPQGGFYLFPDFTPFAELLEDRGIKTSAQLCNKLLEEAGVAILPGSDFGRPKDELTARLAYVDFDGARAIALLENQGDDTELGDDFVFTHCPNVVNAINAICEWVKA
;
A
#
# COMPACT_ATOMS: atom_id res chain seq x y z
N LEU A 1 -11.93 5.96 -6.18
CA LEU A 1 -11.10 5.88 -7.41
C LEU A 1 -9.61 5.81 -7.11
N SER A 2 -9.07 6.71 -6.27
CA SER A 2 -7.62 6.86 -6.08
C SER A 2 -6.85 5.58 -5.75
N LYS A 3 -7.47 4.64 -5.01
CA LYS A 3 -6.83 3.38 -4.61
C LYS A 3 -7.23 2.25 -5.55
N TRP A 4 -8.50 1.86 -5.54
CA TRP A 4 -8.97 0.70 -6.29
C TRP A 4 -8.86 0.84 -7.80
N CYS A 5 -8.94 2.05 -8.39
CA CYS A 5 -8.72 2.27 -9.83
C CYS A 5 -7.27 2.67 -10.19
N GLY A 6 -6.34 2.74 -9.23
CA GLY A 6 -5.01 3.32 -9.48
C GLY A 6 -5.02 4.83 -9.85
N ALA A 7 -6.15 5.52 -9.68
CA ALA A 7 -6.35 6.90 -10.14
C ALA A 7 -5.91 7.95 -9.08
N GLY A 8 -4.74 7.76 -8.45
CA GLY A 8 -4.28 8.57 -7.31
C GLY A 8 -4.21 10.08 -7.58
N GLY A 9 -3.74 10.44 -8.77
CA GLY A 9 -3.62 11.83 -9.23
C GLY A 9 -4.93 12.50 -9.66
N TRP A 10 -6.04 11.77 -9.71
CA TRP A 10 -7.30 12.28 -10.29
C TRP A 10 -8.16 13.07 -9.28
N ARG A 11 -7.73 13.16 -8.01
CA ARG A 11 -8.31 14.08 -7.00
C ARG A 11 -9.85 14.05 -6.89
N LEU A 12 -10.45 12.86 -6.90
CA LEU A 12 -11.90 12.68 -6.70
C LEU A 12 -12.20 11.78 -5.51
N GLY A 13 -13.04 12.28 -4.61
CA GLY A 13 -13.68 11.54 -3.53
C GLY A 13 -15.18 11.86 -3.47
N THR A 14 -15.94 11.04 -2.76
CA THR A 14 -17.39 11.20 -2.59
C THR A 14 -17.76 10.96 -1.14
N PHE A 15 -18.73 11.73 -0.65
CA PHE A 15 -19.41 11.44 0.61
C PHE A 15 -20.85 11.05 0.32
N THR A 16 -21.35 10.03 1.01
CA THR A 16 -22.73 9.58 0.91
C THR A 16 -23.37 9.69 2.27
N PHE A 17 -24.51 10.38 2.35
CA PHE A 17 -25.25 10.59 3.59
C PHE A 17 -26.59 9.86 3.52
N PRO A 18 -27.00 9.18 4.62
CA PRO A 18 -28.37 8.71 4.75
C PRO A 18 -29.33 9.91 4.83
N ARG A 19 -30.61 9.67 4.55
CA ARG A 19 -31.61 10.74 4.43
C ARG A 19 -31.73 11.57 5.71
N GLU A 20 -31.56 10.95 6.87
CA GLU A 20 -31.64 11.55 8.20
C GLU A 20 -30.52 12.56 8.45
N LEU A 21 -29.39 12.43 7.73
CA LEU A 21 -28.23 13.32 7.82
C LEU A 21 -28.22 14.37 6.70
N ARG A 22 -29.37 14.66 6.09
CA ARG A 22 -29.46 15.66 5.02
C ARG A 22 -28.97 17.05 5.45
N TRP A 23 -29.25 17.43 6.69
CA TRP A 23 -28.77 18.69 7.27
C TRP A 23 -27.24 18.80 7.23
N LEU A 24 -26.52 17.69 7.41
CA LEU A 24 -25.06 17.66 7.36
C LEU A 24 -24.55 17.74 5.92
N LEU A 25 -25.20 17.05 4.98
CA LEU A 25 -24.89 17.17 3.55
C LEU A 25 -25.03 18.63 3.08
N ASP A 26 -26.14 19.29 3.42
CA ASP A 26 -26.39 20.66 2.98
C ASP A 26 -25.40 21.65 3.63
N ALA A 27 -25.04 21.44 4.90
CA ALA A 27 -24.00 22.22 5.57
C ALA A 27 -22.63 22.03 4.91
N MET A 28 -22.24 20.79 4.61
CA MET A 28 -20.99 20.48 3.91
C MET A 28 -20.95 21.05 2.50
N ALA A 29 -22.06 21.00 1.77
CA ALA A 29 -22.17 21.59 0.43
C ALA A 29 -22.02 23.12 0.45
N SER A 30 -22.58 23.78 1.48
CA SER A 30 -22.45 25.22 1.66
C SER A 30 -21.02 25.63 1.99
N VAL A 31 -20.33 24.90 2.88
CA VAL A 31 -18.91 25.15 3.16
C VAL A 31 -18.05 24.88 1.91
N ALA A 32 -18.35 23.80 1.20
CA ALA A 32 -17.65 23.43 -0.02
C ALA A 32 -17.72 24.53 -1.10
N SER A 33 -18.90 25.11 -1.35
CA SER A 33 -19.09 26.13 -2.39
C SER A 33 -18.28 27.40 -2.13
N GLU A 34 -18.04 27.73 -0.86
CA GLU A 34 -17.25 28.90 -0.46
C GLU A 34 -15.75 28.61 -0.30
N THR A 35 -15.36 27.33 -0.15
CA THR A 35 -13.96 26.95 0.09
C THR A 35 -13.23 26.52 -1.18
N TYR A 36 -13.91 25.82 -2.09
CA TYR A 36 -13.29 25.26 -3.28
C TYR A 36 -14.24 25.19 -4.47
N THR A 37 -13.67 25.32 -5.68
CA THR A 37 -14.41 25.07 -6.92
C THR A 37 -14.76 23.60 -7.08
N SER A 38 -15.77 23.30 -7.90
CA SER A 38 -16.14 21.92 -8.24
C SER A 38 -14.95 21.12 -8.82
N THR A 39 -14.95 19.79 -8.63
CA THR A 39 -13.98 18.90 -9.29
C THR A 39 -13.99 19.07 -10.81
N SER A 40 -12.84 18.91 -11.48
CA SER A 40 -12.77 19.09 -12.92
C SER A 40 -13.72 18.15 -13.69
N ALA A 41 -14.41 18.70 -14.69
CA ALA A 41 -15.44 17.96 -15.43
C ALA A 41 -14.94 16.66 -16.08
N PRO A 42 -13.75 16.60 -16.74
CA PRO A 42 -13.24 15.35 -17.32
C PRO A 42 -13.10 14.22 -16.30
N ILE A 43 -12.66 14.55 -15.08
CA ILE A 43 -12.51 13.58 -13.99
C ILE A 43 -13.87 13.07 -13.53
N GLN A 44 -14.89 13.94 -13.48
CA GLN A 44 -16.26 13.52 -13.16
C GLN A 44 -16.81 12.53 -14.21
N TYR A 45 -16.58 12.78 -15.51
CA TYR A 45 -17.00 11.83 -16.57
C TYR A 45 -16.30 10.48 -16.45
N ALA A 46 -14.98 10.48 -16.21
CA ALA A 46 -14.24 9.24 -15.99
C ALA A 46 -14.73 8.49 -14.74
N ALA A 47 -15.08 9.22 -13.68
CA ALA A 47 -15.66 8.65 -12.47
C ALA A 47 -16.99 7.94 -12.75
N VAL A 48 -17.88 8.59 -13.49
CA VAL A 48 -19.16 7.98 -13.91
C VAL A 48 -18.91 6.70 -14.69
N ARG A 49 -17.94 6.70 -15.62
CA ARG A 49 -17.58 5.50 -16.38
C ARG A 49 -17.07 4.37 -15.46
N ALA A 50 -16.21 4.70 -14.50
CA ALA A 50 -15.65 3.74 -13.55
C ALA A 50 -16.72 3.16 -12.60
N PHE A 51 -17.61 4.00 -12.06
CA PHE A 51 -18.69 3.55 -11.16
C PHE A 51 -19.79 2.78 -11.87
N ARG A 52 -20.01 3.00 -13.17
CA ARG A 52 -20.89 2.15 -13.99
C ARG A 52 -20.36 0.72 -14.14
N GLY A 53 -19.08 0.48 -13.87
CA GLY A 53 -18.46 -0.84 -13.99
C GLY A 53 -18.36 -1.34 -15.43
N GLY A 54 -18.18 -2.65 -15.60
CA GLY A 54 -18.14 -3.33 -16.89
C GLY A 54 -16.95 -4.29 -17.02
N PRO A 55 -16.94 -5.16 -18.03
CA PRO A 55 -16.01 -6.29 -18.09
C PRO A 55 -14.53 -5.89 -18.05
N GLU A 56 -14.17 -4.78 -18.70
CA GLU A 56 -12.80 -4.27 -18.75
C GLU A 56 -12.30 -3.81 -17.38
N ILE A 57 -13.05 -2.93 -16.70
CA ILE A 57 -12.64 -2.43 -15.38
C ILE A 57 -12.68 -3.56 -14.34
N GLU A 58 -13.70 -4.42 -14.37
CA GLU A 58 -13.76 -5.56 -13.43
C GLU A 58 -12.55 -6.49 -13.59
N ARG A 59 -12.13 -6.77 -14.83
CA ARG A 59 -10.96 -7.59 -15.12
C ARG A 59 -9.66 -6.91 -14.65
N TYR A 60 -9.51 -5.61 -14.91
CA TYR A 60 -8.39 -4.82 -14.38
C TYR A 60 -8.30 -4.90 -12.85
N LEU A 61 -9.44 -4.70 -12.16
CA LEU A 61 -9.50 -4.74 -10.70
C LEU A 61 -9.18 -6.13 -10.16
N TRP A 62 -9.68 -7.16 -10.81
CA TRP A 62 -9.43 -8.55 -10.46
C TRP A 62 -7.94 -8.88 -10.54
N ARG A 63 -7.29 -8.54 -11.66
CA ARG A 63 -5.85 -8.77 -11.86
C ARG A 63 -4.99 -7.95 -10.90
N SER A 64 -5.33 -6.68 -10.70
CA SER A 64 -4.63 -5.81 -9.74
C SER A 64 -4.66 -6.39 -8.33
N ARG A 65 -5.82 -6.89 -7.87
CA ARG A 65 -5.94 -7.56 -6.56
C ARG A 65 -5.11 -8.84 -6.52
N LYS A 66 -5.11 -9.63 -7.59
CA LYS A 66 -4.34 -10.88 -7.66
C LYS A 66 -2.83 -10.65 -7.53
N VAL A 67 -2.29 -9.66 -8.25
CA VAL A 67 -0.88 -9.25 -8.15
C VAL A 67 -0.54 -8.79 -6.72
N LEU A 68 -1.34 -7.88 -6.16
CA LEU A 68 -1.11 -7.36 -4.81
C LEU A 68 -1.28 -8.42 -3.72
N HIS A 69 -2.14 -9.41 -3.93
CA HIS A 69 -2.32 -10.54 -3.03
C HIS A 69 -1.07 -11.43 -3.02
N ALA A 70 -0.59 -11.85 -4.20
CA ALA A 70 0.61 -12.68 -4.30
C ALA A 70 1.82 -11.98 -3.69
N LEU A 71 2.07 -10.72 -4.10
CA LEU A 71 3.18 -9.93 -3.59
C LEU A 71 3.08 -9.69 -2.08
N GLY A 72 1.92 -9.27 -1.58
CA GLY A 72 1.73 -8.98 -0.16
C GLY A 72 1.91 -10.20 0.75
N ASN A 73 1.46 -11.39 0.31
CA ASN A 73 1.70 -12.63 1.05
C ASN A 73 3.17 -13.01 1.05
N TRP A 74 3.84 -12.95 -0.11
CA TRP A 74 5.26 -13.24 -0.22
C TRP A 74 6.10 -12.36 0.71
N ILE A 75 5.82 -11.04 0.77
CA ILE A 75 6.52 -10.12 1.66
C ILE A 75 6.31 -10.51 3.13
N ALA A 76 5.06 -10.78 3.52
CA ALA A 76 4.77 -11.16 4.90
C ALA A 76 5.49 -12.45 5.30
N ASP A 77 5.49 -13.46 4.43
CA ASP A 77 6.20 -14.73 4.66
C ASP A 77 7.72 -14.48 4.78
N LYS A 78 8.31 -13.74 3.84
CA LYS A 78 9.73 -13.41 3.83
C LYS A 78 10.20 -12.64 5.07
N LEU A 79 9.39 -11.68 5.55
CA LEU A 79 9.69 -10.91 6.76
C LEU A 79 9.58 -11.80 8.01
N ASN A 80 8.57 -12.67 8.10
CA ASN A 80 8.42 -13.60 9.21
C ASN A 80 9.56 -14.64 9.26
N ASP A 81 10.01 -15.14 8.11
CA ASP A 81 11.20 -16.02 8.02
C ASP A 81 12.47 -15.32 8.53
N ALA A 82 12.53 -13.99 8.39
CA ALA A 82 13.58 -13.17 8.95
C ALA A 82 13.31 -12.74 10.41
N ALA A 83 12.31 -13.32 11.09
CA ALA A 83 11.86 -12.99 12.44
C ALA A 83 11.33 -11.54 12.64
N ILE A 84 11.02 -10.82 11.55
CA ILE A 84 10.29 -9.54 11.59
C ILE A 84 8.79 -9.86 11.58
N ARG A 85 8.15 -9.74 12.74
CA ARG A 85 6.75 -10.16 12.93
C ARG A 85 5.82 -9.36 12.02
N THR A 86 5.13 -10.03 11.12
CA THR A 86 4.28 -9.36 10.12
C THR A 86 2.99 -10.15 9.88
N LEU A 87 1.85 -9.49 10.00
CA LEU A 87 0.57 -10.11 9.66
C LEU A 87 0.38 -10.18 8.14
N LYS A 88 -0.20 -11.28 7.65
CA LYS A 88 -0.58 -11.41 6.24
C LYS A 88 -1.65 -10.37 5.87
N PRO A 89 -1.57 -9.76 4.68
CA PRO A 89 -2.52 -8.72 4.28
C PRO A 89 -3.87 -9.32 3.93
N GLN A 90 -4.94 -8.73 4.47
CA GLN A 90 -6.33 -9.05 4.09
C GLN A 90 -6.90 -8.04 3.08
N GLY A 91 -6.19 -6.93 2.84
CA GLY A 91 -6.61 -5.89 1.93
C GLY A 91 -5.66 -4.69 1.96
N GLY A 92 -5.93 -3.71 1.09
CA GLY A 92 -5.02 -2.59 0.89
C GLY A 92 -3.72 -3.03 0.21
N PHE A 93 -2.68 -2.23 0.41
CA PHE A 93 -1.35 -2.50 -0.14
C PHE A 93 -0.24 -2.04 0.82
N TYR A 94 -0.52 -2.18 2.12
CA TYR A 94 0.40 -1.85 3.20
C TYR A 94 0.54 -3.03 4.14
N LEU A 95 1.74 -3.22 4.67
CA LEU A 95 2.03 -4.11 5.79
C LEU A 95 2.49 -3.27 6.98
N PHE A 96 2.41 -3.87 8.17
CA PHE A 96 2.81 -3.23 9.41
C PHE A 96 3.79 -4.12 10.19
N PRO A 97 5.03 -4.29 9.68
CA PRO A 97 6.05 -5.10 10.35
C PRO A 97 6.42 -4.58 11.73
N ASP A 98 6.70 -5.52 12.63
CA ASP A 98 7.20 -5.32 14.00
C ASP A 98 8.63 -5.86 14.13
N PHE A 99 9.56 -4.93 14.36
CA PHE A 99 10.99 -5.19 14.53
C PHE A 99 11.39 -5.36 16.01
N THR A 100 10.43 -5.34 16.95
CA THR A 100 10.68 -5.58 18.38
C THR A 100 11.46 -6.86 18.68
N PRO A 101 11.35 -7.97 17.93
CA PRO A 101 12.24 -9.13 18.12
C PRO A 101 13.74 -8.83 18.02
N PHE A 102 14.12 -7.70 17.39
CA PHE A 102 15.49 -7.23 17.23
C PHE A 102 15.83 -6.05 18.15
N ALA A 103 15.00 -5.76 19.17
CA ALA A 103 15.15 -4.56 19.99
C ALA A 103 16.54 -4.43 20.63
N GLU A 104 17.13 -5.51 21.15
CA GLU A 104 18.47 -5.48 21.75
C GLU A 104 19.55 -5.11 20.72
N LEU A 105 19.55 -5.78 19.55
CA LEU A 105 20.50 -5.52 18.47
C LEU A 105 20.36 -4.09 17.90
N LEU A 106 19.12 -3.63 17.77
CA LEU A 106 18.83 -2.27 17.31
C LEU A 106 19.23 -1.23 18.37
N GLU A 107 19.07 -1.52 19.65
CA GLU A 107 19.50 -0.65 20.74
C GLU A 107 21.02 -0.50 20.77
N ASP A 108 21.79 -1.56 20.53
CA ASP A 108 23.26 -1.51 20.39
C ASP A 108 23.70 -0.60 19.23
N ARG A 109 22.84 -0.46 18.21
CA ARG A 109 23.01 0.47 17.08
C ARG A 109 22.46 1.86 17.34
N GLY A 110 22.00 2.14 18.56
CA GLY A 110 21.42 3.42 18.98
C GLY A 110 19.99 3.66 18.48
N ILE A 111 19.30 2.62 18.01
CA ILE A 111 17.95 2.68 17.48
C ILE A 111 16.96 2.27 18.58
N LYS A 112 16.27 3.26 19.15
CA LYS A 112 15.31 3.05 20.25
C LYS A 112 13.88 3.45 19.89
N THR A 113 13.67 3.96 18.69
CA THR A 113 12.37 4.48 18.24
C THR A 113 12.07 4.09 16.80
N SER A 114 10.79 3.98 16.46
CA SER A 114 10.37 3.72 15.07
C SER A 114 10.89 4.76 14.07
N ALA A 115 11.02 6.03 14.48
CA ALA A 115 11.59 7.09 13.64
C ALA A 115 13.08 6.86 13.35
N GLN A 116 13.87 6.52 14.37
CA GLN A 116 15.28 6.18 14.20
C GLN A 116 15.44 4.92 13.32
N LEU A 117 14.60 3.91 13.53
CA LEU A 117 14.57 2.68 12.73
C LEU A 117 14.41 3.02 11.24
N CYS A 118 13.38 3.80 10.89
CA CYS A 118 13.09 4.13 9.50
C CYS A 118 14.18 5.02 8.87
N ASN A 119 14.72 5.99 9.61
CA ASN A 119 15.80 6.84 9.12
C ASN A 119 17.08 6.04 8.87
N LYS A 120 17.45 5.14 9.80
CA LYS A 120 18.64 4.31 9.65
C LYS A 120 18.52 3.29 8.54
N LEU A 121 17.35 2.66 8.39
CA LEU A 121 17.07 1.78 7.27
C LEU A 121 17.19 2.52 5.91
N LEU A 122 16.71 3.77 5.84
CA LEU A 122 16.86 4.59 4.63
C LEU A 122 18.33 4.96 4.36
N GLU A 123 19.07 5.41 5.38
CA GLU A 123 20.48 5.81 5.25
C GLU A 123 21.38 4.65 4.83
N GLU A 124 21.17 3.45 5.39
CA GLU A 124 22.11 2.34 5.29
C GLU A 124 21.69 1.30 4.24
N ALA A 125 20.38 1.11 4.02
CA ALA A 125 19.85 0.13 3.06
C ALA A 125 19.11 0.77 1.88
N GLY A 126 18.90 2.10 1.88
CA GLY A 126 18.19 2.80 0.82
C GLY A 126 16.68 2.54 0.79
N VAL A 127 16.10 1.97 1.85
CA VAL A 127 14.68 1.60 1.90
C VAL A 127 13.88 2.59 2.74
N ALA A 128 12.95 3.30 2.08
CA ALA A 128 12.05 4.23 2.74
C ALA A 128 10.75 3.54 3.19
N ILE A 129 10.52 3.52 4.51
CA ILE A 129 9.24 3.14 5.14
C ILE A 129 8.83 4.21 6.16
N LEU A 130 7.60 4.13 6.67
CA LEU A 130 7.10 5.16 7.60
C LEU A 130 7.05 4.64 9.02
N PRO A 131 7.46 5.43 10.02
CA PRO A 131 7.52 4.97 11.41
C PRO A 131 6.12 4.72 11.96
N GLY A 132 5.99 3.70 12.81
CA GLY A 132 4.73 3.36 13.48
C GLY A 132 4.18 4.53 14.32
N SER A 133 5.05 5.38 14.84
CA SER A 133 4.67 6.59 15.59
C SER A 133 3.84 7.59 14.79
N ASP A 134 3.99 7.67 13.46
CA ASP A 134 3.13 8.51 12.60
C ASP A 134 1.69 7.98 12.50
N PHE A 135 1.48 6.72 12.91
CA PHE A 135 0.19 6.03 12.93
C PHE A 135 -0.38 5.88 14.34
N GLY A 136 0.14 6.65 15.31
CA GLY A 136 -0.34 6.65 16.68
C GLY A 136 0.16 5.48 17.54
N ARG A 137 1.20 4.76 17.10
CA ARG A 137 1.90 3.78 17.95
C ARG A 137 2.85 4.47 18.93
N PRO A 138 3.18 3.84 20.08
CA PRO A 138 4.23 4.32 20.96
C PRO A 138 5.55 4.56 20.19
N LYS A 139 6.33 5.57 20.61
CA LYS A 139 7.55 5.96 19.89
C LYS A 139 8.64 4.89 19.95
N ASP A 140 8.72 4.21 21.08
CA ASP A 140 9.61 3.11 21.44
C ASP A 140 9.17 1.76 20.84
N GLU A 141 7.95 1.67 20.33
CA GLU A 141 7.52 0.50 19.57
C GLU A 141 8.18 0.52 18.18
N LEU A 142 8.99 -0.49 17.90
CA LEU A 142 9.78 -0.62 16.66
C LEU A 142 8.93 -1.16 15.51
N THR A 143 7.78 -0.55 15.27
CA THR A 143 6.90 -0.86 14.13
C THR A 143 7.04 0.17 13.01
N ALA A 144 6.70 -0.23 11.80
CA ALA A 144 6.68 0.64 10.64
C ALA A 144 5.55 0.28 9.67
N ARG A 145 5.07 1.25 8.89
CA ARG A 145 4.19 1.01 7.74
C ARG A 145 5.01 0.87 6.47
N LEU A 146 4.88 -0.28 5.83
CA LEU A 146 5.55 -0.62 4.58
C LEU A 146 4.52 -0.63 3.45
N ALA A 147 4.77 0.14 2.38
CA ALA A 147 3.98 0.10 1.15
C ALA A 147 4.69 -0.76 0.11
N TYR A 148 3.97 -1.60 -0.63
CA TYR A 148 4.58 -2.56 -1.57
C TYR A 148 4.11 -2.36 -3.02
N VAL A 149 3.94 -1.11 -3.43
CA VAL A 149 3.42 -0.73 -4.76
C VAL A 149 4.48 -0.15 -5.70
N ASP A 150 5.76 -0.31 -5.38
CA ASP A 150 6.87 0.13 -6.25
C ASP A 150 7.20 -0.93 -7.31
N PHE A 151 6.31 -1.11 -8.28
CA PHE A 151 6.51 -2.01 -9.42
C PHE A 151 5.69 -1.56 -10.64
N ASP A 152 6.05 -2.06 -11.81
CA ASP A 152 5.30 -1.79 -13.05
C ASP A 152 4.01 -2.63 -13.09
N GLY A 153 2.93 -2.03 -12.60
CA GLY A 153 1.61 -2.66 -12.58
C GLY A 153 1.05 -2.99 -13.97
N ALA A 154 1.38 -2.20 -15.00
CA ALA A 154 0.90 -2.47 -16.35
C ALA A 154 1.55 -3.74 -16.91
N ARG A 155 2.87 -3.86 -16.74
CA ARG A 155 3.61 -5.07 -17.14
C ARG A 155 3.18 -6.31 -16.34
N ALA A 156 2.98 -6.17 -15.03
CA ALA A 156 2.54 -7.26 -14.17
C ALA A 156 1.14 -7.77 -14.57
N ILE A 157 0.22 -6.88 -14.94
CA ILE A 157 -1.15 -7.21 -15.35
C ILE A 157 -1.19 -7.79 -16.77
N ALA A 158 -0.38 -7.30 -17.70
CA ALA A 158 -0.34 -7.78 -19.09
C ALA A 158 0.08 -9.26 -19.21
N LEU A 159 0.83 -9.80 -18.26
CA LEU A 159 1.16 -11.23 -18.26
C LEU A 159 -0.08 -12.10 -18.00
N LEU A 160 -0.94 -11.68 -17.07
CA LEU A 160 -2.20 -12.35 -16.75
C LEU A 160 -3.18 -12.34 -17.93
N GLU A 161 -3.04 -11.40 -18.87
CA GLU A 161 -3.79 -11.41 -20.14
C GLU A 161 -3.44 -12.60 -21.02
N ASN A 162 -2.16 -12.97 -21.03
CA ASN A 162 -1.64 -13.99 -21.93
C ASN A 162 -1.73 -15.40 -21.35
N GLN A 163 -1.64 -15.55 -20.02
CA GLN A 163 -1.62 -16.85 -19.36
C GLN A 163 -3.00 -17.34 -18.87
N GLY A 164 -4.00 -16.45 -18.89
CA GLY A 164 -5.35 -16.73 -18.41
C GLY A 164 -5.55 -16.18 -17.00
N ASP A 165 -6.79 -15.77 -16.71
CA ASP A 165 -7.07 -15.14 -15.43
C ASP A 165 -6.81 -16.15 -14.28
N ASP A 166 -7.09 -17.45 -14.42
CA ASP A 166 -6.95 -18.44 -13.35
C ASP A 166 -5.51 -18.80 -12.91
N THR A 167 -4.47 -18.36 -13.63
CA THR A 167 -3.06 -18.75 -13.35
C THR A 167 -2.60 -18.35 -11.94
N GLU A 168 -2.22 -19.29 -11.08
CA GLU A 168 -1.65 -18.97 -9.77
C GLU A 168 -0.32 -18.21 -9.92
N LEU A 169 -0.14 -17.17 -9.11
CA LEU A 169 1.07 -16.35 -9.12
C LEU A 169 2.00 -16.82 -8.01
N GLY A 170 3.03 -17.58 -8.38
CA GLY A 170 4.09 -18.01 -7.46
C GLY A 170 5.24 -17.01 -7.34
N ASP A 171 6.29 -17.41 -6.63
CA ASP A 171 7.48 -16.60 -6.35
C ASP A 171 8.19 -16.13 -7.63
N ASP A 172 8.25 -16.97 -8.67
CA ASP A 172 8.86 -16.61 -9.97
C ASP A 172 8.22 -15.36 -10.58
N PHE A 173 6.89 -15.21 -10.42
CA PHE A 173 6.18 -14.02 -10.85
C PHE A 173 6.62 -12.80 -10.06
N VAL A 174 6.67 -12.92 -8.72
CA VAL A 174 7.07 -11.84 -7.82
C VAL A 174 8.49 -11.36 -8.13
N PHE A 175 9.44 -12.29 -8.28
CA PHE A 175 10.84 -11.98 -8.59
C PHE A 175 11.01 -11.31 -9.95
N THR A 176 10.25 -11.75 -10.95
CA THR A 176 10.36 -11.21 -12.30
C THR A 176 9.69 -9.84 -12.45
N HIS A 177 8.55 -9.63 -11.81
CA HIS A 177 7.68 -8.47 -12.09
C HIS A 177 7.66 -7.42 -10.99
N CYS A 178 8.15 -7.73 -9.79
CA CYS A 178 8.22 -6.79 -8.67
C CYS A 178 9.66 -6.63 -8.12
N PRO A 179 10.70 -6.49 -8.97
CA PRO A 179 12.10 -6.59 -8.53
C PRO A 179 12.50 -5.53 -7.51
N ASN A 180 11.99 -4.29 -7.62
CA ASN A 180 12.30 -3.23 -6.64
C ASN A 180 11.80 -3.60 -5.24
N VAL A 181 10.58 -4.11 -5.15
CA VAL A 181 9.99 -4.55 -3.87
C VAL A 181 10.77 -5.73 -3.31
N VAL A 182 11.09 -6.72 -4.15
CA VAL A 182 11.88 -7.90 -3.74
C VAL A 182 13.24 -7.49 -3.19
N ASN A 183 13.95 -6.61 -3.90
CA ASN A 183 15.24 -6.09 -3.47
C ASN A 183 15.15 -5.33 -2.15
N ALA A 184 14.12 -4.48 -1.98
CA ALA A 184 13.91 -3.73 -0.75
C ALA A 184 13.61 -4.66 0.45
N ILE A 185 12.80 -5.71 0.28
CA ILE A 185 12.53 -6.67 1.35
C ILE A 185 13.77 -7.47 1.72
N ASN A 186 14.56 -7.93 0.74
CA ASN A 186 15.81 -8.61 1.01
C ASN A 186 16.78 -7.69 1.77
N ALA A 187 16.91 -6.43 1.35
CA ALA A 187 17.74 -5.43 2.02
C ALA A 187 17.29 -5.20 3.47
N ILE A 188 15.98 -5.13 3.76
CA ILE A 188 15.46 -5.05 5.14
C ILE A 188 15.89 -6.27 5.95
N CYS A 189 15.69 -7.47 5.41
CA CYS A 189 15.99 -8.73 6.10
C CYS A 189 17.48 -8.92 6.39
N GLU A 190 18.35 -8.43 5.51
CA GLU A 190 19.81 -8.42 5.70
C GLU A 190 20.22 -7.34 6.70
N TRP A 191 19.71 -6.11 6.53
CA TRP A 191 20.06 -4.95 7.35
C TRP A 191 19.70 -5.10 8.82
N VAL A 192 18.57 -5.75 9.14
CA VAL A 192 18.15 -5.94 10.54
C VAL A 192 19.08 -6.89 11.30
N LYS A 193 19.82 -7.75 10.59
CA LYS A 193 20.72 -8.77 11.17
C LYS A 193 22.19 -8.34 11.18
N ALA A 194 22.51 -7.25 10.48
CA ALA A 194 23.86 -6.66 10.41
C ALA A 194 24.13 -5.81 11.66
#